data_AF-A0A1H9X8Q1-F1
#
_entry.id   AF-A0A1H9X8Q1-F1
#
_cell.length_a   1.000
_cell.length_b   1.000
_cell.length_c   1.000
_cell.angle_alpha   90.00
_cell.angle_beta   90.00
_cell.angle_gamma   90.00
#
_symmetry.space_group_name_H-M   'P 1'
#
loop_
_entity.id
_entity.type
_entity.pdbx_description
1 polymer ?
#
loop_
_entity_poly.entity_id
_entity_poly.type
_entity_poly.pdbx_seq_one_letter_code
_entity_poly.pdbx_strand_id
1 'polypeptide(L)'
;MKYIVSFISAFLMFVTFGCTMEMPNVTQETKVETSSNETNANKEMSVHFIDVGQGDSILIQSPEGKNMLIDGGKKEKGKDVVTYLRQQGVEKLEYVVATHPDSDHIGGLLAVLNSVTIKNFVDSGKEHTTETYEKMLQLILDKHIPFIVPNTGDTIHLDSDLEITVLHTREDANDNNEASIVLKVQYEEVSFLLTGDADTGVEKSMLNEYDLKSTVLKAGHHGSDTSSSDAFIREVHRK
;
A
#
# COMPACT_ATOMS: atom_id res chain seq x y z
N MET A 1 -18.03 53.42 -2.18
CA MET A 1 -17.84 53.39 -3.65
C MET A 1 -18.67 52.21 -4.16
N LYS A 2 -19.94 52.31 -4.57
CA LYS A 2 -20.53 52.88 -5.83
C LYS A 2 -19.65 52.50 -7.04
N TYR A 3 -20.09 51.76 -8.08
CA TYR A 3 -21.25 51.92 -8.99
C TYR A 3 -21.73 50.52 -9.53
N ILE A 4 -23.02 50.15 -9.67
CA ILE A 4 -24.06 50.45 -10.71
C ILE A 4 -23.57 49.99 -12.13
N VAL A 5 -24.26 49.18 -12.95
CA VAL A 5 -25.46 49.50 -13.77
C VAL A 5 -26.09 48.20 -14.34
N SER A 6 -27.43 48.16 -14.28
CA SER A 6 -28.33 47.24 -15.03
C SER A 6 -28.75 47.90 -16.35
N PHE A 7 -28.92 47.13 -17.43
CA PHE A 7 -29.62 47.58 -18.63
C PHE A 7 -30.74 46.60 -19.02
N ILE A 8 -31.95 47.12 -18.90
CA ILE A 8 -33.18 46.61 -19.52
C ILE A 8 -33.24 47.19 -20.93
N SER A 9 -33.61 46.39 -21.93
CA SER A 9 -34.31 46.90 -23.11
C SER A 9 -35.26 45.84 -23.65
N ALA A 10 -36.54 46.16 -23.60
CA ALA A 10 -37.61 45.46 -24.27
C ALA A 10 -37.79 46.06 -25.67
N PHE A 11 -37.96 45.22 -26.69
CA PHE A 11 -38.49 45.66 -27.97
C PHE A 11 -39.60 44.72 -28.43
N LEU A 12 -40.67 45.34 -28.92
CA LEU A 12 -42.01 44.83 -29.18
C LEU A 12 -42.32 44.93 -30.69
N MET A 13 -43.22 44.06 -31.17
CA MET A 13 -43.89 44.03 -32.49
C MET A 13 -43.05 43.48 -33.66
N PHE A 14 -43.54 42.59 -34.53
CA PHE A 14 -44.81 42.61 -35.27
C PHE A 14 -45.32 41.19 -35.59
N VAL A 15 -46.64 41.05 -35.68
CA VAL A 15 -47.36 39.87 -36.17
C VAL A 15 -47.39 39.88 -37.69
N THR A 16 -47.08 38.75 -38.33
CA THR A 16 -47.65 38.39 -39.64
C THR A 16 -48.05 36.91 -39.66
N PHE A 17 -49.28 36.67 -40.09
CA PHE A 17 -49.85 35.34 -40.36
C PHE A 17 -49.18 34.74 -41.59
N GLY A 18 -48.64 33.53 -41.47
CA GLY A 18 -48.17 32.71 -42.58
C GLY A 18 -48.58 31.27 -42.34
N CYS A 19 -49.72 30.87 -42.89
CA CYS A 19 -50.18 29.49 -42.92
C CYS A 19 -49.38 28.75 -44.00
N THR A 20 -48.55 27.79 -43.60
CA THR A 20 -48.06 26.74 -44.51
C THR A 20 -48.04 25.42 -43.75
N MET A 21 -48.89 24.51 -44.20
CA MET A 21 -48.87 23.11 -43.79
C MET A 21 -47.73 22.43 -44.54
N GLU A 22 -46.68 22.03 -43.82
CA GLU A 22 -45.70 21.06 -44.30
C GLU A 22 -45.74 19.83 -43.40
N MET A 23 -45.82 18.66 -44.05
CA MET A 23 -45.92 17.36 -43.41
C MET A 23 -44.61 17.02 -42.69
N PRO A 24 -44.64 16.34 -41.53
CA PRO A 24 -43.41 15.93 -40.87
C PRO A 24 -42.70 14.86 -41.71
N ASN A 25 -41.58 15.24 -42.31
CA ASN A 25 -40.63 14.30 -42.87
C ASN A 25 -39.90 13.65 -41.70
N VAL A 26 -40.34 12.44 -41.33
CA VAL A 26 -39.69 11.59 -40.33
C VAL A 26 -38.31 11.21 -40.87
N THR A 27 -37.31 12.00 -40.52
CA THR A 27 -35.91 11.58 -40.52
C THR A 27 -35.58 11.24 -39.08
N GLN A 28 -35.57 9.93 -38.78
CA GLN A 28 -35.03 9.43 -37.53
C GLN A 28 -33.52 9.68 -37.54
N GLU A 29 -33.10 10.82 -37.02
CA GLU A 29 -31.75 10.97 -36.50
C GLU A 29 -31.62 9.99 -35.32
N THR A 30 -31.10 8.82 -35.63
CA THR A 30 -30.73 7.84 -34.61
C THR A 30 -29.53 8.44 -33.89
N LYS A 31 -29.80 9.15 -32.78
CA LYS A 31 -28.79 9.55 -31.82
C LYS A 31 -28.19 8.26 -31.28
N VAL A 32 -27.08 7.83 -31.88
CA VAL A 32 -26.21 6.80 -31.34
C VAL A 32 -25.69 7.40 -30.04
N GLU A 33 -26.37 7.07 -28.95
CA GLU A 33 -25.80 7.18 -27.63
C GLU A 33 -24.64 6.20 -27.62
N THR A 34 -23.45 6.71 -27.95
CA THR A 34 -22.19 6.14 -27.51
C THR A 34 -22.26 6.12 -25.99
N SER A 35 -22.81 5.03 -25.47
CA SER A 35 -22.41 4.44 -24.22
C SER A 35 -20.89 4.42 -24.25
N SER A 36 -20.29 5.42 -23.64
CA SER A 36 -18.95 5.32 -23.12
C SER A 36 -19.03 4.22 -22.06
N ASN A 37 -18.90 2.98 -22.51
CA ASN A 37 -18.23 1.97 -21.71
C ASN A 37 -16.87 2.59 -21.39
N GLU A 38 -16.81 3.35 -20.29
CA GLU A 38 -15.59 3.44 -19.52
C GLU A 38 -15.22 1.98 -19.29
N THR A 39 -14.25 1.54 -20.06
CA THR A 39 -13.53 0.32 -19.80
C THR A 39 -13.09 0.48 -18.36
N ASN A 40 -13.63 -0.35 -17.46
CA ASN A 40 -12.98 -0.62 -16.19
C ASN A 40 -11.55 -0.98 -16.57
N ALA A 41 -10.66 -0.01 -16.54
CA ALA A 41 -9.24 -0.27 -16.53
C ALA A 41 -9.08 -1.10 -15.27
N ASN A 42 -8.84 -2.41 -15.44
CA ASN A 42 -8.49 -3.27 -14.34
C ASN A 42 -7.37 -2.54 -13.61
N LYS A 43 -7.67 -2.02 -12.42
CA LYS A 43 -6.71 -1.25 -11.66
C LYS A 43 -5.77 -2.28 -11.04
N GLU A 44 -4.57 -2.40 -11.60
CA GLU A 44 -3.64 -3.45 -11.19
C GLU A 44 -3.03 -3.15 -9.82
N MET A 45 -2.89 -4.17 -8.97
CA MET A 45 -1.98 -4.14 -7.83
C MET A 45 -0.63 -4.70 -8.26
N SER A 46 0.46 -4.03 -7.91
CA SER A 46 1.82 -4.55 -8.11
C SER A 46 2.55 -4.77 -6.78
N VAL A 47 3.34 -5.85 -6.73
CA VAL A 47 4.20 -6.19 -5.59
C VAL A 47 5.61 -6.42 -6.11
N HIS A 48 6.56 -5.63 -5.61
CA HIS A 48 7.94 -5.61 -6.05
C HIS A 48 8.84 -6.04 -4.90
N PHE A 49 9.54 -7.16 -5.08
CA PHE A 49 10.61 -7.59 -4.17
C PHE A 49 11.92 -6.97 -4.65
N ILE A 50 12.40 -5.94 -3.93
CA ILE A 50 13.57 -5.16 -4.31
C ILE A 50 14.83 -5.91 -3.85
N ASP A 51 15.79 -6.11 -4.76
CA ASP A 51 17.04 -6.80 -4.44
C ASP A 51 17.94 -5.94 -3.53
N VAL A 52 17.87 -6.25 -2.23
CA VAL A 52 18.72 -5.67 -1.18
C VAL A 52 19.75 -6.67 -0.65
N GLY A 53 19.89 -7.84 -1.28
CA GLY A 53 20.78 -8.90 -0.82
C GLY A 53 20.26 -9.64 0.41
N GLN A 54 20.70 -9.22 1.60
CA GLN A 54 20.22 -9.76 2.88
C GLN A 54 19.26 -8.76 3.53
N GLY A 55 18.18 -9.26 4.13
CA GLY A 55 17.05 -8.45 4.56
C GLY A 55 15.94 -8.37 3.52
N ASP A 56 14.87 -7.67 3.89
CA ASP A 56 13.72 -7.45 3.01
C ASP A 56 13.63 -6.01 2.52
N SER A 57 13.07 -5.83 1.32
CA SER A 57 12.45 -4.58 0.90
C SER A 57 11.39 -4.84 -0.15
N ILE A 58 10.14 -4.54 0.18
CA ILE A 58 8.97 -4.90 -0.63
C ILE A 58 8.12 -3.65 -0.86
N LEU A 59 7.93 -3.27 -2.11
CA LEU A 59 7.01 -2.20 -2.51
C LEU A 59 5.68 -2.80 -2.97
N ILE A 60 4.59 -2.35 -2.37
CA ILE A 60 3.23 -2.62 -2.82
C ILE A 60 2.67 -1.32 -3.41
N GLN A 61 2.21 -1.37 -4.66
CA GLN A 61 1.47 -0.28 -5.30
C GLN A 61 0.02 -0.72 -5.50
N SER A 62 -0.90 0.07 -4.98
CA SER A 62 -2.32 -0.23 -5.00
C SER A 62 -2.98 0.19 -6.31
N PRO A 63 -4.16 -0.38 -6.63
CA PRO A 63 -5.08 0.06 -7.67
C PRO A 63 -5.31 1.58 -7.77
N GLU A 64 -5.42 2.28 -6.63
CA GLU A 64 -5.57 3.74 -6.57
C GLU A 64 -4.24 4.52 -6.66
N GLY A 65 -3.12 3.84 -6.89
CA GLY A 65 -1.78 4.43 -7.01
C GLY A 65 -1.14 4.81 -5.67
N LYS A 66 -1.63 4.27 -4.55
CA LYS A 66 -1.03 4.44 -3.22
C LYS A 66 0.07 3.41 -3.00
N ASN A 67 1.08 3.76 -2.23
CA ASN A 67 2.31 2.99 -2.11
C ASN A 67 2.60 2.65 -0.65
N MET A 68 2.92 1.38 -0.40
CA MET A 68 3.43 0.89 0.88
C MET A 68 4.81 0.29 0.66
N LEU A 69 5.76 0.63 1.53
CA LEU A 69 7.07 -0.03 1.58
C LEU A 69 7.15 -0.85 2.86
N ILE A 70 7.57 -2.11 2.75
CA ILE A 70 7.83 -3.00 3.88
C ILE A 70 9.33 -3.27 3.88
N ASP A 71 10.01 -2.84 4.94
CA ASP A 71 11.46 -2.88 5.12
C ASP A 71 12.29 -2.17 4.01
N GLY A 72 13.57 -1.96 4.29
CA GLY A 72 14.48 -1.18 3.45
C GLY A 72 15.82 -1.85 3.18
N GLY A 73 16.03 -3.09 3.63
CA GLY A 73 17.32 -3.75 3.56
C GLY A 73 18.36 -3.12 4.50
N LYS A 74 19.62 -3.52 4.30
CA LYS A 74 20.78 -2.91 4.98
C LYS A 74 20.98 -1.44 4.60
N LYS A 75 21.70 -0.72 5.46
CA LYS A 75 21.99 0.73 5.29
C LYS A 75 22.60 1.06 3.92
N GLU A 76 23.53 0.25 3.43
CA GLU A 76 24.19 0.43 2.14
C GLU A 76 23.22 0.32 0.94
N LYS A 77 22.08 -0.36 1.10
CA LYS A 77 21.05 -0.54 0.07
C LYS A 77 20.02 0.57 0.04
N GLY A 78 19.95 1.43 1.06
CA GLY A 78 18.93 2.49 1.13
C GLY A 78 18.91 3.41 -0.09
N LYS A 79 20.06 3.73 -0.69
CA LYS A 79 20.11 4.54 -1.92
C LYS A 79 19.53 3.78 -3.13
N ASP A 80 19.75 2.49 -3.20
CA ASP A 80 19.24 1.63 -4.27
C ASP A 80 17.72 1.51 -4.15
N VAL A 81 17.19 1.31 -2.94
CA VAL A 81 15.75 1.33 -2.64
C VAL A 81 15.14 2.67 -3.06
N VAL A 82 15.71 3.80 -2.64
CA VAL A 82 15.21 5.14 -3.05
C VAL A 82 15.26 5.32 -4.57
N THR A 83 16.29 4.81 -5.23
CA THR A 83 16.41 4.87 -6.70
C THR A 83 15.31 4.06 -7.36
N TYR A 84 15.06 2.84 -6.87
CA TYR A 84 14.02 1.96 -7.37
C TYR A 84 12.62 2.57 -7.19
N LEU A 85 12.31 3.08 -5.99
CA LEU A 85 11.06 3.78 -5.70
C LEU A 85 10.79 4.90 -6.72
N ARG A 86 11.80 5.74 -7.01
CA ARG A 86 11.68 6.81 -8.01
C ARG A 86 11.47 6.28 -9.43
N GLN A 87 12.13 5.18 -9.79
CA GLN A 87 11.93 4.52 -11.09
C GLN A 87 10.51 3.97 -11.25
N GLN A 88 9.87 3.55 -10.15
CA GLN A 88 8.46 3.13 -10.12
C GLN A 88 7.48 4.31 -9.97
N GLY A 89 7.96 5.56 -10.04
CA GLY A 89 7.12 6.75 -9.92
C GLY A 89 6.62 7.04 -8.49
N VAL A 90 7.23 6.45 -7.47
CA VAL A 90 6.84 6.64 -6.07
C VAL A 90 7.41 7.96 -5.55
N GLU A 91 6.54 8.97 -5.43
CA GLU A 91 6.87 10.25 -4.79
C GLU A 91 6.55 10.28 -3.29
N LYS A 92 5.60 9.43 -2.88
CA LYS A 92 5.04 9.37 -1.53
C LYS A 92 4.68 7.94 -1.17
N LEU A 93 4.94 7.58 0.08
CA LEU A 93 4.54 6.33 0.70
C LEU A 93 3.42 6.64 1.70
N GLU A 94 2.25 6.04 1.50
CA GLU A 94 1.14 6.06 2.44
C GLU A 94 1.53 5.37 3.74
N TYR A 95 2.26 4.26 3.63
CA TYR A 95 2.78 3.50 4.75
C TYR A 95 4.23 3.07 4.49
N VAL A 96 5.04 3.16 5.54
CA VAL A 96 6.27 2.37 5.67
C VAL A 96 6.06 1.42 6.84
N VAL A 97 6.38 0.14 6.66
CA VAL A 97 6.32 -0.89 7.70
C VAL A 97 7.74 -1.35 7.98
N ALA A 98 8.20 -1.22 9.23
CA ALA A 98 9.39 -1.87 9.74
C ALA A 98 8.96 -3.15 10.48
N THR A 99 9.29 -4.31 9.92
CA THR A 99 8.79 -5.59 10.46
C THR A 99 9.35 -5.88 11.84
N HIS A 100 10.65 -5.64 12.05
CA HIS A 100 11.38 -5.82 13.30
C HIS A 100 12.64 -4.94 13.29
N PRO A 101 13.33 -4.72 14.43
CA PRO A 101 14.35 -3.67 14.54
C PRO A 101 15.74 -4.02 13.98
N ASP A 102 15.92 -5.17 13.32
CA ASP A 102 17.23 -5.60 12.84
C ASP A 102 17.73 -4.76 11.65
N SER A 103 19.03 -4.49 11.66
CA SER A 103 19.65 -3.48 10.81
C SER A 103 19.63 -3.80 9.31
N ASP A 104 19.49 -5.07 8.95
CA ASP A 104 19.30 -5.52 7.58
C ASP A 104 17.85 -5.42 7.11
N HIS A 105 16.90 -5.07 7.98
CA HIS A 105 15.54 -4.70 7.60
C HIS A 105 15.35 -3.19 7.63
N ILE A 106 15.71 -2.52 8.73
CA ILE A 106 15.44 -1.08 8.90
C ILE A 106 16.57 -0.17 8.40
N GLY A 107 17.76 -0.71 8.11
CA GLY A 107 18.95 0.09 7.81
C GLY A 107 18.78 1.03 6.62
N GLY A 108 18.21 0.53 5.53
CA GLY A 108 17.95 1.31 4.32
C GLY A 108 16.79 2.29 4.46
N LEU A 109 15.90 2.10 5.45
CA LEU A 109 14.80 3.03 5.73
C LEU A 109 15.30 4.42 6.14
N LEU A 110 16.51 4.53 6.70
CA LEU A 110 17.13 5.83 6.97
C LEU A 110 17.26 6.68 5.69
N ALA A 111 17.62 6.07 4.56
CA ALA A 111 17.70 6.78 3.29
C ALA A 111 16.29 7.14 2.75
N VAL A 112 15.33 6.23 2.93
CA VAL A 112 13.93 6.42 2.51
C VAL A 112 13.29 7.57 3.28
N LEU A 113 13.37 7.58 4.61
CA LEU A 113 12.89 8.66 5.50
C LEU A 113 13.43 10.03 5.10
N ASN A 114 14.68 10.09 4.63
CA ASN A 114 15.31 11.34 4.18
C ASN A 114 14.91 11.76 2.76
N SER A 115 14.43 10.85 1.92
CA SER A 115 14.33 11.06 0.47
C SER A 115 12.92 10.98 -0.11
N VAL A 116 11.98 10.36 0.61
CA VAL A 116 10.61 10.09 0.17
C VAL A 116 9.63 10.60 1.22
N THR A 117 8.51 11.18 0.79
CA THR A 117 7.47 11.64 1.73
C THR A 117 6.75 10.43 2.31
N ILE A 118 6.66 10.31 3.63
CA ILE A 118 5.97 9.21 4.31
C ILE A 118 4.79 9.76 5.11
N LYS A 119 3.62 9.12 5.00
CA LYS A 119 2.40 9.53 5.71
C LYS A 119 2.21 8.83 7.04
N ASN A 120 2.57 7.55 7.14
CA ASN A 120 2.47 6.77 8.36
C ASN A 120 3.66 5.82 8.43
N PHE A 121 4.23 5.65 9.62
CA PHE A 121 5.27 4.68 9.90
C PHE A 121 4.72 3.64 10.87
N VAL A 122 4.73 2.37 10.47
CA VAL A 122 4.27 1.23 11.25
C VAL A 122 5.51 0.48 11.73
N ASP A 123 5.57 0.17 13.01
CA ASP A 123 6.68 -0.55 13.63
C ASP A 123 6.11 -1.61 14.58
N SER A 124 6.82 -2.72 14.76
CA SER A 124 6.45 -3.78 15.72
C SER A 124 6.30 -3.28 17.16
N GLY A 125 6.88 -2.12 17.50
CA GLY A 125 6.96 -1.57 18.84
C GLY A 125 8.15 -2.12 19.63
N LYS A 126 8.79 -3.19 19.16
CA LYS A 126 9.92 -3.86 19.82
C LYS A 126 11.10 -2.88 19.99
N GLU A 127 11.33 -2.49 21.25
CA GLU A 127 12.44 -1.61 21.57
C GLU A 127 13.80 -2.23 21.21
N HIS A 128 14.69 -1.39 20.68
CA HIS A 128 16.07 -1.73 20.41
C HIS A 128 16.97 -0.50 20.64
N THR A 129 18.24 -0.73 21.00
CA THR A 129 19.21 0.34 21.29
C THR A 129 20.34 0.42 20.26
N THR A 130 20.10 -0.06 19.04
CA THR A 130 21.11 0.12 17.97
C THR A 130 21.08 1.56 17.49
N GLU A 131 22.25 2.04 17.05
CA GLU A 131 22.35 3.37 16.43
C GLU A 131 21.39 3.52 15.23
N THR A 132 21.16 2.43 14.49
CA THR A 132 20.22 2.42 13.36
C THR A 132 18.78 2.68 13.82
N TYR A 133 18.31 1.95 14.83
CA TYR A 133 16.95 2.10 15.36
C TYR A 133 16.73 3.47 15.99
N GLU A 134 17.67 3.94 16.82
CA GLU A 134 17.59 5.26 17.44
C GLU A 134 17.52 6.40 16.40
N LYS A 135 18.34 6.32 15.34
CA LYS A 135 18.30 7.30 14.24
C LYS A 135 16.99 7.25 13.46
N MET A 136 16.44 6.06 13.25
CA MET A 136 15.15 5.88 12.60
C MET A 136 14.04 6.60 13.40
N LEU A 137 13.95 6.33 14.70
CA LEU A 137 13.00 6.99 15.60
C LEU A 137 13.19 8.52 15.63
N GLN A 138 14.43 9.00 15.68
CA GLN A 138 14.71 10.43 15.65
C GLN A 138 14.23 11.09 14.34
N LEU A 139 14.46 10.45 13.19
CA LEU A 139 13.98 10.97 11.90
C LEU A 139 12.46 11.00 11.81
N ILE A 140 11.78 9.98 12.33
CA ILE A 140 10.31 9.92 12.39
C ILE A 140 9.78 11.07 13.24
N LEU A 141 10.38 11.30 14.42
CA LEU A 141 10.02 12.38 15.33
C LEU A 141 10.25 13.76 14.71
N ASP A 142 11.45 14.01 14.16
CA ASP A 142 11.81 15.30 13.56
C ASP A 142 10.88 15.66 12.39
N LYS A 143 10.47 14.65 11.61
CA LYS A 143 9.57 14.80 10.46
C LYS A 143 8.10 14.79 10.84
N HIS A 144 7.77 14.60 12.12
CA HIS A 144 6.40 14.51 12.64
C HIS A 144 5.57 13.46 11.89
N ILE A 145 6.18 12.32 11.57
CA ILE A 145 5.50 11.22 10.90
C ILE A 145 4.71 10.46 11.99
N PRO A 146 3.40 10.23 11.81
CA PRO A 146 2.62 9.37 12.68
C PRO A 146 3.28 7.99 12.84
N PHE A 147 3.60 7.63 14.08
CA PHE A 147 4.16 6.34 14.45
C PHE A 147 3.06 5.43 15.01
N ILE A 148 2.93 4.24 14.44
CA ILE A 148 1.85 3.30 14.71
C ILE A 148 2.46 1.99 15.16
N VAL A 149 2.07 1.51 16.33
CA VAL A 149 2.31 0.12 16.77
C VAL A 149 1.01 -0.64 16.57
N PRO A 150 0.93 -1.59 15.62
CA PRO A 150 -0.29 -2.32 15.37
C PRO A 150 -0.49 -3.43 16.42
N ASN A 151 -1.72 -3.91 16.53
CA ASN A 151 -2.06 -5.15 17.22
C ASN A 151 -2.31 -6.26 16.20
N THR A 152 -2.11 -7.51 16.64
CA THR A 152 -2.56 -8.69 15.90
C THR A 152 -4.07 -8.60 15.62
N GLY A 153 -4.46 -8.82 14.36
CA GLY A 153 -5.82 -8.65 13.85
C GLY A 153 -6.14 -7.28 13.27
N ASP A 154 -5.28 -6.27 13.44
CA ASP A 154 -5.50 -4.94 12.86
C ASP A 154 -5.45 -4.99 11.32
N THR A 155 -6.13 -4.03 10.69
CA THR A 155 -6.12 -3.83 9.23
C THR A 155 -5.42 -2.53 8.87
N ILE A 156 -4.52 -2.57 7.89
CA ILE A 156 -3.87 -1.39 7.32
C ILE A 156 -4.65 -0.94 6.07
N HIS A 157 -5.30 0.21 6.16
CA HIS A 157 -6.14 0.75 5.08
C HIS A 157 -5.31 1.51 4.03
N LEU A 158 -4.61 0.78 3.17
CA LEU A 158 -3.91 1.37 2.02
C LEU A 158 -4.91 1.82 0.95
N ASP A 159 -5.80 0.94 0.53
CA ASP A 159 -6.70 1.10 -0.61
C ASP A 159 -8.04 0.40 -0.30
N SER A 160 -9.16 0.83 -0.88
CA SER A 160 -10.46 0.24 -0.59
C SER A 160 -10.62 -1.18 -1.11
N ASP A 161 -9.85 -1.54 -2.15
CA ASP A 161 -9.94 -2.85 -2.80
C ASP A 161 -8.92 -3.85 -2.21
N LEU A 162 -8.06 -3.40 -1.28
CA LEU A 162 -7.03 -4.22 -0.64
C LEU A 162 -7.41 -4.52 0.81
N GLU A 163 -7.30 -5.78 1.19
CA GLU A 163 -7.33 -6.20 2.60
C GLU A 163 -5.90 -6.50 3.05
N ILE A 164 -5.37 -5.72 4.00
CA ILE A 164 -4.04 -5.91 4.57
C ILE A 164 -4.19 -6.15 6.06
N THR A 165 -4.06 -7.40 6.49
CA THR A 165 -4.24 -7.83 7.88
C THR A 165 -2.90 -8.07 8.55
N VAL A 166 -2.74 -7.57 9.78
CA VAL A 166 -1.62 -7.89 10.67
C VAL A 166 -1.91 -9.22 11.33
N LEU A 167 -1.27 -10.30 10.89
CA LEU A 167 -1.48 -11.65 11.45
C LEU A 167 -0.65 -11.90 12.71
N HIS A 168 0.47 -11.20 12.85
CA HIS A 168 1.32 -11.28 14.03
C HIS A 168 2.13 -10.00 14.18
N THR A 169 2.34 -9.60 15.43
CA THR A 169 3.29 -8.57 15.87
C THR A 169 3.46 -8.74 17.37
N ARG A 170 4.65 -8.48 17.91
CA ARG A 170 4.88 -8.65 19.35
C ARG A 170 5.99 -7.75 19.89
N GLU A 171 5.57 -6.61 20.45
CA GLU A 171 6.47 -5.62 21.07
C GLU A 171 7.34 -6.20 22.20
N ASP A 172 6.79 -7.09 23.03
CA ASP A 172 7.46 -7.66 24.21
C ASP A 172 8.26 -8.95 23.92
N ALA A 173 8.49 -9.28 22.65
CA ALA A 173 9.24 -10.47 22.26
C ALA A 173 10.68 -10.44 22.81
N ASN A 174 11.23 -11.63 23.11
CA ASN A 174 12.60 -11.72 23.59
C ASN A 174 13.61 -11.55 22.45
N ASP A 175 13.31 -12.16 21.31
CA ASP A 175 14.08 -12.07 20.07
C ASP A 175 13.44 -11.03 19.12
N ASN A 176 14.25 -10.42 18.27
CA ASN A 176 13.77 -9.44 17.30
C ASN A 176 12.92 -10.11 16.21
N ASN A 177 13.28 -11.31 15.77
CA ASN A 177 12.56 -12.04 14.73
C ASN A 177 11.16 -12.43 15.17
N GLU A 178 11.00 -12.79 16.45
CA GLU A 178 9.71 -13.08 17.08
C GLU A 178 8.78 -11.86 17.12
N ALA A 179 9.32 -10.63 17.01
CA ALA A 179 8.55 -9.39 16.93
C ALA A 179 8.06 -9.06 15.51
N SER A 180 8.52 -9.78 14.48
CA SER A 180 8.23 -9.51 13.07
C SER A 180 6.75 -9.24 12.83
N ILE A 181 6.41 -8.09 12.25
CA ILE A 181 5.08 -7.87 11.70
C ILE A 181 4.86 -8.84 10.53
N VAL A 182 3.91 -9.76 10.68
CA VAL A 182 3.46 -10.64 9.60
C VAL A 182 2.20 -10.03 8.96
N LEU A 183 2.25 -9.80 7.65
CA LEU A 183 1.14 -9.22 6.89
C LEU A 183 0.56 -10.25 5.92
N LYS A 184 -0.77 -10.34 5.90
CA LYS A 184 -1.51 -10.94 4.78
C LYS A 184 -2.10 -9.83 3.93
N VAL A 185 -1.72 -9.80 2.65
CA VAL A 185 -2.22 -8.83 1.67
C VAL A 185 -3.10 -9.59 0.69
N GLN A 186 -4.37 -9.22 0.56
CA GLN A 186 -5.33 -9.84 -0.34
C GLN A 186 -5.85 -8.79 -1.32
N TYR A 187 -5.81 -9.13 -2.60
CA TYR A 187 -6.45 -8.39 -3.68
C TYR A 187 -7.17 -9.38 -4.60
N GLU A 188 -8.50 -9.27 -4.65
CA GLU A 188 -9.38 -10.22 -5.33
C GLU A 188 -9.10 -11.68 -4.93
N GLU A 189 -8.64 -12.53 -5.84
CA GLU A 189 -8.30 -13.94 -5.57
C GLU A 189 -6.82 -14.16 -5.22
N VAL A 190 -5.97 -13.13 -5.32
CA VAL A 190 -4.53 -13.22 -5.10
C VAL A 190 -4.16 -12.74 -3.71
N SER A 191 -3.47 -13.58 -2.93
CA SER A 191 -2.89 -13.21 -1.63
C SER A 191 -1.38 -13.36 -1.55
N PHE A 192 -0.79 -12.51 -0.72
CA PHE A 192 0.61 -12.57 -0.31
C PHE A 192 0.66 -12.74 1.22
N LEU A 193 1.51 -13.65 1.68
CA LEU A 193 1.90 -13.75 3.09
C LEU A 193 3.35 -13.27 3.23
N LEU A 194 3.53 -12.14 3.91
CA LEU A 194 4.79 -11.44 4.09
C LEU A 194 5.21 -11.58 5.55
N THR A 195 6.19 -12.44 5.81
CA THR A 195 6.47 -12.95 7.18
C THR A 195 7.59 -12.22 7.91
N GLY A 196 8.27 -11.27 7.25
CA GLY A 196 9.57 -10.78 7.74
C GLY A 196 10.49 -11.96 8.05
N ASP A 197 11.01 -11.96 9.28
CA ASP A 197 11.93 -12.98 9.78
C ASP A 197 11.30 -13.90 10.84
N ALA A 198 9.95 -13.94 10.89
CA ALA A 198 9.20 -14.83 11.78
C ALA A 198 9.77 -16.27 11.78
N ASP A 199 10.00 -16.79 12.99
CA ASP A 199 10.55 -18.12 13.19
C ASP A 199 9.46 -19.20 13.29
N THR A 200 9.87 -20.47 13.39
CA THR A 200 8.91 -21.59 13.57
C THR A 200 8.01 -21.47 14.80
N GLY A 201 8.41 -20.70 15.82
CA GLY A 201 7.60 -20.42 17.00
C GLY A 201 6.40 -19.52 16.65
N VAL A 202 6.67 -18.43 15.92
CA VAL A 202 5.66 -17.50 15.39
C VAL A 202 4.77 -18.19 14.34
N GLU A 203 5.34 -19.00 13.46
CA GLU A 203 4.53 -19.80 12.51
C GLU A 203 3.51 -20.68 13.22
N LYS A 204 3.92 -21.31 14.32
CA LYS A 204 3.06 -22.20 15.09
C LYS A 204 1.94 -21.45 15.81
N SER A 205 2.15 -20.22 16.27
CA SER A 205 1.05 -19.43 16.85
C SER A 205 0.00 -19.12 15.79
N MET A 206 0.43 -18.69 14.61
CA MET A 206 -0.48 -18.32 13.51
C MET A 206 -1.28 -19.50 12.95
N LEU A 207 -0.70 -20.71 12.91
CA LEU A 207 -1.35 -21.93 12.38
C LEU A 207 -2.71 -22.25 13.05
N ASN A 208 -2.93 -21.80 14.29
CA ASN A 208 -4.14 -22.11 15.04
C ASN A 208 -5.18 -20.98 15.05
N GLU A 209 -4.80 -19.81 14.55
CA GLU A 209 -5.58 -18.58 14.73
C GLU A 209 -6.10 -18.00 13.41
N TYR A 210 -5.35 -18.18 12.32
CA TYR A 210 -5.63 -17.54 11.04
C TYR A 210 -5.69 -18.52 9.87
N ASP A 211 -6.44 -18.15 8.83
CA ASP A 211 -6.31 -18.79 7.52
C ASP A 211 -5.06 -18.27 6.82
N LEU A 212 -4.04 -19.12 6.73
CA LEU A 212 -2.74 -18.78 6.14
C LEU A 212 -2.68 -19.05 4.64
N LYS A 213 -3.73 -19.62 4.04
CA LYS A 213 -3.75 -19.93 2.61
C LYS A 213 -3.47 -18.67 1.80
N SER A 214 -2.40 -18.72 1.00
CA SER A 214 -1.93 -17.58 0.22
C SER A 214 -1.37 -18.01 -1.13
N THR A 215 -1.54 -17.16 -2.14
CA THR A 215 -1.03 -17.41 -3.50
C THR A 215 0.50 -17.32 -3.55
N VAL A 216 1.08 -16.36 -2.84
CA VAL A 216 2.52 -16.14 -2.75
C VAL A 216 2.94 -16.10 -1.27
N LEU A 217 4.01 -16.82 -0.95
CA LEU A 217 4.67 -16.76 0.35
C LEU A 217 6.04 -16.10 0.18
N LYS A 218 6.32 -15.04 0.93
CA LYS A 218 7.71 -14.63 1.17
C LYS A 218 8.31 -15.63 2.15
N ALA A 219 9.39 -16.30 1.78
CA ALA A 219 10.08 -17.20 2.71
C ALA A 219 10.53 -16.43 3.97
N GLY A 220 10.27 -17.00 5.14
CA GLY A 220 10.66 -16.41 6.41
C GLY A 220 12.18 -16.38 6.58
N HIS A 221 12.68 -15.30 7.17
CA HIS A 221 14.08 -15.17 7.60
C HIS A 221 15.07 -15.50 6.49
N HIS A 222 14.83 -14.94 5.30
CA HIS A 222 15.66 -15.11 4.09
C HIS A 222 15.86 -16.57 3.66
N GLY A 223 14.96 -17.47 4.06
CA GLY A 223 15.07 -18.92 3.81
C GLY A 223 15.98 -19.67 4.80
N SER A 224 16.20 -19.11 5.99
CA SER A 224 16.89 -19.78 7.11
C SER A 224 16.20 -21.10 7.50
N ASP A 225 16.95 -22.04 8.07
CA ASP A 225 16.45 -23.31 8.60
C ASP A 225 15.63 -23.14 9.90
N THR A 226 15.61 -21.92 10.46
CA THR A 226 14.81 -21.52 11.62
C THR A 226 13.37 -21.10 11.27
N SER A 227 13.03 -21.07 9.98
CA SER A 227 11.75 -20.59 9.47
C SER A 227 11.27 -21.44 8.28
N SER A 228 10.08 -21.12 7.80
CA SER A 228 9.32 -21.83 6.77
C SER A 228 9.17 -23.32 7.09
N SER A 229 8.62 -23.65 8.26
CA SER A 229 8.42 -25.05 8.66
C SER A 229 7.50 -25.80 7.70
N ASP A 230 7.73 -27.10 7.62
CA ASP A 230 6.95 -28.03 6.81
C ASP A 230 5.43 -27.93 7.05
N ALA A 231 5.03 -27.76 8.31
CA ALA A 231 3.62 -27.60 8.68
C ALA A 231 3.06 -26.26 8.21
N PHE A 232 3.83 -25.19 8.35
CA PHE A 232 3.47 -23.86 7.91
C PHE A 232 3.30 -23.78 6.39
N ILE A 233 4.28 -24.26 5.62
CA ILE A 233 4.21 -24.28 4.14
C ILE A 233 2.99 -25.07 3.65
N ARG A 234 2.66 -26.19 4.30
CA ARG A 234 1.47 -26.99 3.93
C ARG A 234 0.16 -26.25 4.17
N GLU A 235 0.05 -25.46 5.23
CA GLU A 235 -1.14 -24.66 5.48
C GLU A 235 -1.25 -23.50 4.48
N VAL A 236 -0.13 -22.81 4.22
CA VAL A 236 -0.09 -21.70 3.26
C VAL A 236 -0.48 -22.15 1.84
N HIS A 237 -0.08 -23.35 1.42
CA HIS A 237 -0.41 -23.91 0.11
C HIS A 237 -1.51 -24.98 0.15
N ARG A 238 -2.38 -24.96 1.16
CA ARG A 238 -3.47 -25.93 1.28
C ARG A 238 -4.39 -25.85 0.06
N LYS A 239 -4.60 -27.00 -0.59
CA LYS A 239 -5.50 -27.13 -1.74
C LYS A 239 -6.95 -26.89 -1.32
#